data_AF-A0A4R4R4Y1-F1
#
_entry.id   AF-A0A4R4R4Y1-F1
#
_cell.length_a   1.000
_cell.length_b   1.000
_cell.length_c   1.000
_cell.angle_alpha   90.00
_cell.angle_beta   90.00
_cell.angle_gamma   90.00
#
_symmetry.space_group_name_H-M   'P 1'
#
loop_
_entity.id
_entity.type
_entity.pdbx_description
1 polymer ?
#
loop_
_entity_poly.entity_id
_entity_poly.type
_entity_poly.pdbx_seq_one_letter_code
_entity_poly.pdbx_strand_id
1 'polypeptide(L)'
;MPEVSGDFEIHITAHAFQAEKLSAFATEHGVTFVHIVLDRGENVSQPMLTLVGRGTVPEQHAAVQRWQRELREAGIYPCRSKIEAAPWCVGVPQSDEQAAIEPDGRYFEHHVKLLLSSTALADLLALTDLAAPHGARLSRNARREFADGAQERFVNQRCHGVGLTTATKRLNELVETLRAAGHEPTTVEQEYVVFDSDLHHDQGWLEPPTPGASGWAVERENRMRSAPAGSPHYPPTYQPLPASPTVRQRAAFDPALKQYLNAYRAGEPDFLVAATGQRWSNARRAAMRHVLAAIAATAWGQHLVLRGSVTMAAWVGDAAREPGDLDFVVTPHTVTSDSADARTLLDDIKTAVRAASGAGLRPDRITESAIWTYERADGRRLVIPFHTPQAPDGHIQVDVVFGEKLPLPPEVLVLPDVDEPMLAAPAPLALAWKLMWLATDMYPQGKDLYDAVLLAEHTTVDQALVRQLMRPELGAEADTFTAETVLSWQVDWTNVTDEYPEITGTAEQWTNRLALALDRAWT
;
A
#
# COMPACT_ATOMS: atom_id res chain seq x y z
N MET A 1 -15.69 -37.32 24.24
CA MET A 1 -15.17 -37.30 22.85
C MET A 1 -13.87 -38.09 22.84
N PRO A 2 -13.60 -38.90 21.81
CA PRO A 2 -12.34 -39.63 21.72
C PRO A 2 -11.16 -38.64 21.68
N GLU A 3 -10.10 -38.93 22.45
CA GLU A 3 -8.87 -38.14 22.41
C GLU A 3 -8.18 -38.35 21.05
N VAL A 4 -7.78 -37.25 20.40
CA VAL A 4 -7.09 -37.35 19.11
C VAL A 4 -5.70 -37.95 19.32
N SER A 5 -5.37 -38.99 18.56
CA SER A 5 -4.07 -39.66 18.65
C SER A 5 -3.65 -40.31 17.34
N GLY A 6 -2.35 -40.37 17.11
CA GLY A 6 -1.75 -40.86 15.87
C GLY A 6 -0.55 -40.02 15.48
N ASP A 7 -0.41 -39.73 14.18
CA ASP A 7 0.68 -38.93 13.61
C ASP A 7 0.27 -37.45 13.58
N PHE A 8 1.23 -36.58 13.90
CA PHE A 8 1.03 -35.14 13.96
C PHE A 8 2.14 -34.38 13.25
N GLU A 9 1.80 -33.22 12.73
CA GLU A 9 2.73 -32.15 12.37
C GLU A 9 2.54 -30.97 13.34
N ILE A 10 3.62 -30.33 13.72
CA ILE A 10 3.62 -29.18 14.62
C ILE A 10 4.33 -28.04 13.92
N HIS A 11 3.64 -26.90 13.81
CA HIS A 11 4.23 -25.66 13.33
C HIS A 11 4.39 -24.66 14.46
N ILE A 12 5.58 -24.09 14.61
CA ILE A 12 5.84 -23.00 15.56
C ILE A 12 6.31 -21.78 14.77
N THR A 13 5.42 -20.79 14.64
CA THR A 13 5.65 -19.55 13.91
C THR A 13 6.36 -18.53 14.78
N ALA A 14 7.39 -17.87 14.25
CA ALA A 14 8.02 -16.71 14.87
C ALA A 14 7.64 -15.41 14.14
N HIS A 15 7.97 -14.26 14.73
CA HIS A 15 7.75 -12.98 14.06
C HIS A 15 8.57 -12.86 12.77
N ALA A 16 8.00 -12.20 11.75
CA ALA A 16 8.57 -12.06 10.42
C ALA A 16 10.03 -11.55 10.40
N PHE A 17 10.35 -10.55 11.22
CA PHE A 17 11.70 -9.98 11.33
C PHE A 17 12.75 -10.96 11.90
N GLN A 18 12.33 -12.13 12.40
CA GLN A 18 13.22 -13.18 12.90
C GLN A 18 13.36 -14.36 11.94
N ALA A 19 12.86 -14.25 10.70
CA ALA A 19 12.88 -15.35 9.71
C ALA A 19 14.28 -15.93 9.47
N GLU A 20 15.29 -15.08 9.22
CA GLU A 20 16.67 -15.53 9.00
C GLU A 20 17.24 -16.25 10.22
N LYS A 21 16.99 -15.69 11.42
CA LYS A 21 17.44 -16.27 12.68
C LYS A 21 16.78 -17.62 12.95
N LEU A 22 15.48 -17.75 12.63
CA LEU A 22 14.75 -19.01 12.74
C LEU A 22 15.27 -20.06 11.76
N SER A 23 15.58 -19.67 10.52
CA SER A 23 16.16 -20.55 9.49
C SER A 23 17.53 -21.09 9.93
N ALA A 24 18.39 -20.24 10.48
CA ALA A 24 19.68 -20.64 11.03
C ALA A 24 19.52 -21.62 12.21
N PHE A 25 18.61 -21.31 13.14
CA PHE A 25 18.28 -22.18 14.28
C PHE A 25 17.76 -23.55 13.82
N ALA A 26 16.87 -23.57 12.82
CA ALA A 26 16.31 -24.80 12.28
C ALA A 26 17.42 -25.72 11.72
N THR A 27 18.37 -25.12 11.00
CA THR A 27 19.52 -25.83 10.44
C THR A 27 20.41 -26.42 11.53
N GLU A 28 20.73 -25.63 12.57
CA GLU A 28 21.57 -26.07 13.69
C GLU A 28 20.94 -27.24 14.46
N HIS A 29 19.61 -27.21 14.63
CA HIS A 29 18.86 -28.21 15.39
C HIS A 29 18.33 -29.37 14.54
N GLY A 30 18.60 -29.38 13.23
CA GLY A 30 18.18 -30.45 12.31
C GLY A 30 16.66 -30.57 12.14
N VAL A 31 15.93 -29.44 12.23
CA VAL A 31 14.48 -29.38 12.05
C VAL A 31 14.11 -28.60 10.79
N THR A 32 12.91 -28.83 10.27
CA THR A 32 12.49 -28.23 9.01
C THR A 32 12.08 -26.76 9.24
N PHE A 33 12.65 -25.87 8.43
CA PHE A 33 12.18 -24.49 8.29
C PHE A 33 11.24 -24.38 7.10
N VAL A 34 10.09 -23.73 7.31
CA VAL A 34 9.15 -23.36 6.26
C VAL A 34 8.82 -21.89 6.39
N HIS A 35 8.83 -21.16 5.29
CA HIS A 35 8.38 -19.76 5.27
C HIS A 35 7.29 -19.62 4.23
N ILE A 36 6.08 -19.30 4.69
CA ILE A 36 4.95 -19.01 3.80
C ILE A 36 4.65 -17.53 3.92
N VAL A 37 4.48 -16.88 2.77
CA VAL A 37 3.96 -15.53 2.65
C VAL A 37 2.56 -15.62 2.04
N LEU A 38 1.54 -15.26 2.83
CA LEU A 38 0.16 -15.19 2.36
C LEU A 38 0.00 -14.05 1.34
N ASP A 39 -0.93 -14.21 0.41
CA ASP A 39 -1.28 -13.17 -0.58
C ASP A 39 -1.92 -11.94 0.09
N ARG A 40 -2.54 -12.08 1.27
CA ARG A 40 -3.08 -10.95 2.02
C ARG A 40 -3.36 -11.33 3.48
N GLY A 41 -3.81 -10.34 4.24
CA GLY A 41 -4.09 -10.45 5.67
C GLY A 41 -3.18 -9.55 6.49
N GLU A 42 -3.42 -9.52 7.80
CA GLU A 42 -2.65 -8.69 8.73
C GLU A 42 -1.27 -9.31 9.03
N ASN A 43 -1.17 -10.64 9.05
CA ASN A 43 0.07 -11.37 9.36
C ASN A 43 0.50 -12.23 8.17
N VAL A 44 0.92 -11.57 7.08
CA VAL A 44 1.22 -12.25 5.80
C VAL A 44 2.48 -13.12 5.86
N SER A 45 3.52 -12.73 6.59
CA SER A 45 4.80 -13.45 6.61
C SER A 45 4.88 -14.40 7.80
N GLN A 46 4.93 -15.70 7.52
CA GLN A 46 4.87 -16.77 8.53
C GLN A 46 6.11 -17.68 8.44
N PRO A 47 7.24 -17.29 9.06
CA PRO A 47 8.39 -18.19 9.21
C PRO A 47 8.13 -19.18 10.35
N MET A 48 8.29 -20.47 10.07
CA MET A 48 7.86 -21.56 10.94
C MET A 48 8.93 -22.65 11.08
N LEU A 49 9.07 -23.18 12.30
CA LEU A 49 9.61 -24.52 12.47
C LEU A 49 8.52 -25.54 12.25
N THR A 50 8.87 -26.64 11.60
CA THR A 50 7.99 -27.77 11.33
C THR A 50 8.58 -29.03 11.94
N LEU A 51 7.79 -29.71 12.76
CA LEU A 51 8.20 -30.87 13.54
C LEU A 51 7.20 -32.00 13.32
N VAL A 52 7.69 -33.23 13.23
CA VAL A 52 6.84 -34.42 13.21
C VAL A 52 6.70 -35.01 14.60
N GLY A 53 5.50 -35.47 14.94
CA GLY A 53 5.15 -36.03 16.22
C GLY A 53 4.28 -37.28 16.09
N ARG A 54 4.25 -38.11 17.12
CA ARG A 54 3.32 -39.24 17.23
C ARG A 54 2.89 -39.39 18.68
N GLY A 55 1.66 -39.84 18.90
CA GLY A 55 1.13 -40.10 20.25
C GLY A 55 -0.20 -39.41 20.49
N THR A 56 -0.33 -38.68 21.59
CA THR A 56 -1.55 -37.95 21.97
C THR A 56 -1.38 -36.43 21.88
N VAL A 57 -2.49 -35.69 21.87
CA VAL A 57 -2.48 -34.22 21.88
C VAL A 57 -1.72 -33.63 23.08
N PRO A 58 -1.88 -34.13 24.33
CA PRO A 58 -1.06 -33.67 25.46
C PRO A 58 0.45 -33.85 25.28
N GLU A 59 0.89 -34.94 24.65
CA GLU A 59 2.30 -35.16 24.34
C GLU A 59 2.82 -34.15 23.31
N GLN A 60 2.00 -33.83 22.29
CA GLN A 60 2.35 -32.82 21.30
C GLN A 60 2.41 -31.42 21.92
N HIS A 61 1.51 -31.09 22.86
CA HIS A 61 1.62 -29.85 23.63
C HIS A 61 2.91 -29.78 24.44
N ALA A 62 3.33 -30.88 25.08
CA ALA A 62 4.60 -30.91 25.79
C ALA A 62 5.79 -30.68 24.85
N ALA A 63 5.74 -31.22 23.63
CA ALA A 63 6.73 -30.96 22.59
C ALA A 63 6.76 -29.49 22.15
N VAL A 64 5.60 -28.88 21.89
CA VAL A 64 5.48 -27.43 21.60
C VAL A 64 6.12 -26.61 22.71
N GLN A 65 5.76 -26.88 23.97
CA GLN A 65 6.29 -26.13 25.11
C GLN A 65 7.80 -26.26 25.27
N ARG A 66 8.37 -27.42 24.95
CA ARG A 66 9.83 -27.62 24.94
C ARG A 66 10.50 -26.76 23.88
N TRP A 67 10.05 -26.87 22.63
CA TRP A 67 10.63 -26.12 21.52
C TRP A 67 10.47 -24.61 21.67
N GLN A 68 9.32 -24.14 22.18
CA GLN A 68 9.15 -22.72 22.46
C GLN A 68 10.10 -22.20 23.55
N ARG A 69 10.52 -23.03 24.51
CA ARG A 69 11.58 -22.64 25.47
C ARG A 69 12.94 -22.55 24.78
N GLU A 70 13.31 -23.55 23.99
CA GLU A 70 14.58 -23.56 23.24
C GLU A 70 14.69 -22.34 22.31
N LEU A 71 13.61 -22.02 21.58
CA LEU A 71 13.54 -20.82 20.75
C LEU A 71 13.74 -19.54 21.58
N ARG A 72 13.04 -19.42 22.72
CA ARG A 72 13.15 -18.24 23.59
C ARG A 72 14.55 -18.10 24.19
N GLU A 73 15.20 -19.19 24.55
CA GLU A 73 16.59 -19.22 25.02
C GLU A 73 17.56 -18.77 23.92
N ALA A 74 17.29 -19.12 22.66
CA ALA A 74 18.00 -18.61 21.49
C ALA A 74 17.62 -17.16 21.13
N GLY A 75 16.70 -16.53 21.86
CA GLY A 75 16.20 -15.17 21.59
C GLY A 75 15.35 -15.08 20.32
N ILE A 76 14.64 -16.16 19.98
CA ILE A 76 13.60 -16.20 18.96
C ILE A 76 12.25 -16.28 19.67
N TYR A 77 11.28 -15.46 19.27
CA TYR A 77 10.01 -15.33 19.97
C TYR A 77 8.87 -15.93 19.14
N PRO A 78 8.34 -17.10 19.53
CA PRO A 78 7.16 -17.68 18.90
C PRO A 78 5.93 -16.80 19.09
N CYS A 79 5.18 -16.58 18.02
CA CYS A 79 3.93 -15.82 18.03
C CYS A 79 2.69 -16.71 17.76
N ARG A 80 2.87 -17.90 17.18
CA ARG A 80 1.79 -18.88 16.96
C ARG A 80 2.32 -20.31 17.04
N SER A 81 1.47 -21.26 17.42
CA SER A 81 1.76 -22.68 17.31
C SER A 81 0.53 -23.46 16.90
N LYS A 82 0.69 -24.36 15.94
CA LYS A 82 -0.34 -25.28 15.43
C LYS A 82 0.06 -26.71 15.72
N ILE A 83 -0.91 -27.54 16.08
CA ILE A 83 -0.76 -29.00 16.15
C ILE A 83 -1.80 -29.57 15.20
N GLU A 84 -1.33 -30.35 14.25
CA GLU A 84 -2.11 -30.81 13.11
C GLU A 84 -2.05 -32.32 13.07
N ALA A 85 -3.21 -32.97 13.11
CA ALA A 85 -3.32 -34.42 13.07
C ALA A 85 -3.49 -34.88 11.62
N ALA A 86 -2.83 -35.98 11.26
CA ALA A 86 -3.11 -36.65 10.01
C ALA A 86 -4.60 -37.07 9.94
N PRO A 87 -5.22 -37.14 8.76
CA PRO A 87 -6.67 -37.31 8.63
C PRO A 87 -7.13 -38.72 9.02
N TRP A 88 -6.20 -39.68 9.09
CA TRP A 88 -6.44 -41.05 9.57
C TRP A 88 -6.28 -41.21 11.09
N CYS A 89 -5.91 -40.15 11.82
CA CYS A 89 -5.75 -40.21 13.27
C CYS A 89 -7.07 -40.56 13.96
N VAL A 90 -6.96 -41.32 15.05
CA VAL A 90 -8.10 -41.64 15.90
C VAL A 90 -8.65 -40.33 16.46
N GLY A 91 -9.98 -40.17 16.45
CA GLY A 91 -10.65 -39.00 17.02
C GLY A 91 -10.82 -37.81 16.07
N VAL A 92 -10.29 -37.86 14.84
CA VAL A 92 -10.59 -36.86 13.81
C VAL A 92 -12.07 -36.96 13.39
N PRO A 93 -12.84 -35.85 13.37
CA PRO A 93 -14.28 -35.87 13.08
C PRO A 93 -14.54 -36.27 11.63
N GLN A 94 -15.39 -37.28 11.42
CA GLN A 94 -15.70 -37.83 10.10
C GLN A 94 -16.86 -37.10 9.41
N SER A 95 -17.84 -36.62 10.18
CA SER A 95 -19.04 -35.90 9.69
C SER A 95 -19.15 -34.49 10.28
N ASP A 96 -19.97 -33.65 9.64
CA ASP A 96 -20.17 -32.26 10.08
C ASP A 96 -20.85 -32.19 11.47
N GLU A 97 -21.70 -33.17 11.81
CA GLU A 97 -22.30 -33.27 13.14
C GLU A 97 -21.26 -33.60 14.21
N GLN A 98 -20.24 -34.39 13.87
CA GLN A 98 -19.12 -34.65 14.77
C GLN A 98 -18.24 -33.41 14.91
N ALA A 99 -17.97 -32.69 13.82
CA ALA A 99 -17.20 -31.45 13.87
C ALA A 99 -17.94 -30.35 14.67
N ALA A 100 -19.26 -30.29 14.61
CA ALA A 100 -20.06 -29.29 15.32
C ALA A 100 -20.03 -29.42 16.86
N ILE A 101 -19.61 -30.59 17.39
CA ILE A 101 -19.44 -30.80 18.83
C ILE A 101 -17.97 -30.71 19.28
N GLU A 102 -17.02 -30.56 18.33
CA GLU A 102 -15.61 -30.34 18.64
C GLU A 102 -15.38 -28.97 19.29
N PRO A 103 -14.31 -28.80 20.08
CA PRO A 103 -13.92 -27.50 20.59
C PRO A 103 -13.79 -26.46 19.46
N ASP A 104 -14.23 -25.23 19.75
CA ASP A 104 -14.07 -24.09 18.85
C ASP A 104 -12.60 -23.92 18.43
N GLY A 105 -12.40 -23.49 17.18
CA GLY A 105 -11.07 -23.23 16.64
C GLY A 105 -10.37 -24.45 16.03
N ARG A 106 -10.99 -25.64 16.02
CA ARG A 106 -10.52 -26.78 15.22
C ARG A 106 -11.06 -26.73 13.79
N TYR A 107 -10.25 -27.14 12.82
CA TYR A 107 -10.60 -27.08 11.41
C TYR A 107 -9.74 -28.03 10.58
N PHE A 108 -10.20 -28.32 9.35
CA PHE A 108 -9.35 -28.97 8.36
C PHE A 108 -8.57 -27.91 7.57
N GLU A 109 -7.31 -28.20 7.29
CA GLU A 109 -6.45 -27.41 6.41
C GLU A 109 -5.91 -28.31 5.30
N HIS A 110 -5.79 -27.75 4.10
CA HIS A 110 -5.22 -28.44 2.96
C HIS A 110 -4.08 -27.63 2.36
N HIS A 111 -3.01 -28.32 2.02
CA HIS A 111 -1.83 -27.76 1.35
C HIS A 111 -1.66 -28.43 -0.01
N VAL A 112 -1.98 -27.70 -1.08
CA VAL A 112 -1.83 -28.17 -2.47
C VAL A 112 -0.54 -27.57 -3.04
N LYS A 113 0.46 -28.41 -3.32
CA LYS A 113 1.73 -27.97 -3.93
C LYS A 113 1.59 -27.96 -5.44
N LEU A 114 1.86 -26.81 -6.05
CA LEU A 114 1.87 -26.63 -7.51
C LEU A 114 3.30 -26.32 -7.97
N LEU A 115 3.72 -26.99 -9.04
CA LEU A 115 4.93 -26.61 -9.77
C LEU A 115 4.54 -25.69 -10.93
N LEU A 116 4.84 -24.41 -10.80
CA LEU A 116 4.53 -23.38 -11.78
C LEU A 116 5.74 -23.18 -12.69
N SER A 117 5.57 -23.51 -13.97
CA SER A 117 6.60 -23.32 -15.00
C SER A 117 6.68 -21.88 -15.51
N SER A 118 5.57 -21.14 -15.39
CA SER A 118 5.51 -19.69 -15.61
C SER A 118 5.23 -19.02 -14.27
N THR A 119 5.97 -17.96 -13.99
CA THR A 119 5.75 -17.05 -12.85
C THR A 119 5.35 -15.66 -13.36
N ALA A 120 4.85 -15.58 -14.60
CA ALA A 120 4.28 -14.35 -15.12
C ALA A 120 3.15 -13.90 -14.20
N LEU A 121 3.13 -12.62 -13.88
CA LEU A 121 2.23 -12.12 -12.85
C LEU A 121 0.75 -12.33 -13.19
N ALA A 122 0.40 -12.26 -14.47
CA ALA A 122 -0.95 -12.53 -14.95
C ALA A 122 -1.40 -13.97 -14.64
N ASP A 123 -0.50 -14.95 -14.75
CA ASP A 123 -0.79 -16.34 -14.45
C ASP A 123 -1.00 -16.55 -12.94
N LEU A 124 -0.17 -15.88 -12.11
CA LEU A 124 -0.28 -15.93 -10.65
C LEU A 124 -1.60 -15.33 -10.14
N LEU A 125 -2.02 -14.20 -10.71
CA LEU A 125 -3.31 -13.57 -10.39
C LEU A 125 -4.48 -14.43 -10.86
N ALA A 126 -4.43 -14.96 -12.08
CA ALA A 126 -5.46 -15.86 -12.59
C ALA A 126 -5.61 -17.12 -11.73
N LEU A 127 -4.49 -17.69 -11.27
CA LEU A 127 -4.49 -18.84 -10.35
C LEU A 127 -5.05 -18.49 -8.96
N THR A 128 -4.79 -17.28 -8.47
CA THR A 128 -5.37 -16.79 -7.21
C THR A 128 -6.89 -16.63 -7.33
N ASP A 129 -7.37 -16.03 -8.42
CA ASP A 129 -8.80 -15.87 -8.71
C ASP A 129 -9.50 -17.22 -8.92
N LEU A 130 -8.80 -18.19 -9.50
CA LEU A 130 -9.28 -19.56 -9.68
C LEU A 130 -9.47 -20.29 -8.33
N ALA A 131 -8.56 -20.09 -7.37
CA ALA A 131 -8.60 -20.73 -6.07
C ALA A 131 -9.59 -20.08 -5.09
N ALA A 132 -9.78 -18.75 -5.18
CA ALA A 132 -10.56 -17.98 -4.21
C ALA A 132 -12.00 -18.49 -3.96
N PRO A 133 -12.80 -18.90 -4.98
CA PRO A 133 -14.15 -19.44 -4.78
C PRO A 133 -14.20 -20.71 -3.92
N HIS A 134 -13.09 -21.43 -3.82
CA HIS A 134 -12.98 -22.65 -3.01
C HIS A 134 -12.57 -22.35 -1.56
N GLY A 135 -12.48 -21.08 -1.14
CA GLY A 135 -11.91 -20.72 0.16
C GLY A 135 -10.43 -21.08 0.25
N ALA A 136 -9.73 -20.97 -0.88
CA ALA A 136 -8.32 -21.29 -1.02
C ALA A 136 -7.55 -20.12 -1.63
N ARG A 137 -6.27 -19.99 -1.30
CA ARG A 137 -5.41 -18.90 -1.77
C ARG A 137 -4.02 -19.40 -2.16
N LEU A 138 -3.45 -18.81 -3.21
CA LEU A 138 -2.06 -19.06 -3.62
C LEU A 138 -1.09 -18.31 -2.69
N SER A 139 0.02 -18.93 -2.31
CA SER A 139 1.11 -18.27 -1.58
C SER A 139 1.81 -17.24 -2.47
N ARG A 140 2.17 -16.10 -1.89
CA ARG A 140 2.92 -15.04 -2.57
C ARG A 140 4.37 -15.42 -2.83
N ASN A 141 5.02 -16.11 -1.90
CA ASN A 141 6.38 -16.58 -2.13
C ASN A 141 6.40 -17.98 -2.74
N ALA A 142 7.48 -18.26 -3.47
CA ALA A 142 7.86 -19.63 -3.78
C ALA A 142 8.38 -20.32 -2.51
N ARG A 143 7.93 -21.55 -2.27
CA ARG A 143 8.54 -22.44 -1.28
C ARG A 143 9.92 -22.87 -1.75
N ARG A 144 10.06 -23.14 -3.05
CA ARG A 144 11.31 -23.53 -3.72
C ARG A 144 11.34 -22.93 -5.11
N GLU A 145 12.52 -22.47 -5.51
CA GLU A 145 12.80 -22.05 -6.87
C GLU A 145 13.75 -23.05 -7.51
N PHE A 146 13.55 -23.32 -8.79
CA PHE A 146 14.36 -24.25 -9.57
C PHE A 146 15.23 -23.48 -10.57
N ALA A 147 16.30 -24.12 -11.05
CA ALA A 147 17.31 -23.48 -11.89
C ALA A 147 16.77 -23.02 -13.27
N ASP A 148 15.64 -23.56 -13.71
CA ASP A 148 14.94 -23.18 -14.94
C ASP A 148 13.92 -22.05 -14.73
N GLY A 149 13.83 -21.49 -13.52
CA GLY A 149 12.87 -20.45 -13.15
C GLY A 149 11.52 -20.98 -12.70
N ALA A 150 11.28 -22.29 -12.73
CA ALA A 150 10.06 -22.85 -12.18
C ALA A 150 9.99 -22.61 -10.66
N GLN A 151 8.78 -22.44 -10.14
CA GLN A 151 8.54 -22.22 -8.72
C GLN A 151 7.56 -23.25 -8.16
N GLU A 152 7.88 -23.80 -6.99
CA GLU A 152 6.91 -24.53 -6.19
C GLU A 152 6.17 -23.55 -5.28
N ARG A 153 4.85 -23.45 -5.43
CA ARG A 153 3.98 -22.61 -4.59
C ARG A 153 2.87 -23.43 -3.96
N PHE A 154 2.33 -22.92 -2.86
CA PHE A 154 1.20 -23.54 -2.17
C PHE A 154 -0.11 -22.88 -2.58
N VAL A 155 -1.15 -23.69 -2.78
CA VAL A 155 -2.54 -23.27 -2.66
C VAL A 155 -3.08 -23.85 -1.37
N ASN A 156 -3.38 -22.98 -0.41
CA ASN A 156 -3.84 -23.37 0.92
C ASN A 156 -5.34 -23.14 1.05
N GLN A 157 -6.07 -24.12 1.61
CA GLN A 157 -7.52 -24.06 1.84
C GLN A 157 -7.82 -24.37 3.30
N ARG A 158 -8.79 -23.68 3.89
CA ARG A 158 -9.28 -24.04 5.23
C ARG A 158 -10.77 -24.27 5.28
N CYS A 159 -11.13 -25.27 6.06
CA CYS A 159 -12.46 -25.81 6.16
C CYS A 159 -12.89 -25.82 7.65
N HIS A 160 -13.44 -24.70 8.11
CA HIS A 160 -13.98 -24.57 9.46
C HIS A 160 -15.37 -25.22 9.57
N GLY A 161 -15.65 -25.81 10.74
CA GLY A 161 -16.99 -26.30 11.11
C GLY A 161 -17.50 -27.51 10.31
N VAL A 162 -16.61 -28.25 9.64
CA VAL A 162 -16.98 -29.40 8.81
C VAL A 162 -16.14 -30.64 9.18
N GLY A 163 -16.70 -31.82 8.95
CA GLY A 163 -16.02 -33.11 9.13
C GLY A 163 -15.17 -33.49 7.92
N LEU A 164 -14.38 -34.56 8.09
CA LEU A 164 -13.43 -35.06 7.09
C LEU A 164 -14.09 -35.32 5.72
N THR A 165 -15.32 -35.85 5.71
CA THR A 165 -16.04 -36.13 4.46
C THR A 165 -16.27 -34.86 3.63
N THR A 166 -16.76 -33.79 4.26
CA THR A 166 -17.03 -32.50 3.61
C THR A 166 -15.73 -31.78 3.27
N ALA A 167 -14.73 -31.80 4.15
CA ALA A 167 -13.41 -31.23 3.88
C ALA A 167 -12.76 -31.88 2.65
N THR A 168 -12.76 -33.21 2.57
CA THR A 168 -12.23 -33.98 1.43
C THR A 168 -12.98 -33.65 0.13
N LYS A 169 -14.31 -33.50 0.20
CA LYS A 169 -15.10 -33.09 -0.97
C LYS A 169 -14.65 -31.71 -1.48
N ARG A 170 -14.51 -30.71 -0.59
CA ARG A 170 -14.05 -29.36 -0.94
C ARG A 170 -12.63 -29.35 -1.51
N LEU A 171 -11.76 -30.21 -1.00
CA LEU A 171 -10.40 -30.40 -1.53
C LEU A 171 -10.43 -30.96 -2.95
N ASN A 172 -11.23 -32.01 -3.18
CA ASN A 172 -11.36 -32.61 -4.51
C ASN A 172 -11.91 -31.60 -5.52
N GLU A 173 -12.91 -30.81 -5.15
CA GLU A 173 -13.45 -29.73 -6.00
C GLU A 173 -12.36 -28.70 -6.36
N LEU A 174 -11.54 -28.28 -5.40
CA LEU A 174 -10.40 -27.38 -5.65
C LEU A 174 -9.38 -28.02 -6.62
N VAL A 175 -8.98 -29.27 -6.35
CA VAL A 175 -8.00 -29.99 -7.17
C VAL A 175 -8.51 -30.21 -8.60
N GLU A 176 -9.78 -30.55 -8.77
CA GLU A 176 -10.42 -30.69 -10.08
C GLU A 176 -10.41 -29.36 -10.86
N THR A 177 -10.75 -28.26 -10.20
CA THR A 177 -10.67 -26.91 -10.80
C THR A 177 -9.24 -26.56 -11.24
N LEU A 178 -8.23 -26.81 -10.39
CA LEU A 178 -6.82 -26.55 -10.70
C LEU A 178 -6.36 -27.39 -11.91
N ARG A 179 -6.69 -28.69 -11.93
CA ARG A 179 -6.37 -29.59 -13.05
C ARG A 179 -7.04 -29.16 -14.35
N ALA A 180 -8.32 -28.77 -14.29
CA ALA A 180 -9.07 -28.31 -15.46
C ALA A 180 -8.44 -27.04 -16.08
N ALA A 181 -7.79 -26.22 -15.27
CA ALA A 181 -7.02 -25.06 -15.71
C ALA A 181 -5.57 -25.39 -16.14
N GLY A 182 -5.16 -26.66 -16.08
CA GLY A 182 -3.83 -27.11 -16.49
C GLY A 182 -2.77 -27.10 -15.38
N HIS A 183 -3.16 -26.85 -14.13
CA HIS A 183 -2.26 -26.89 -12.98
C HIS A 183 -2.37 -28.25 -12.27
N GLU A 184 -1.45 -29.16 -12.56
CA GLU A 184 -1.42 -30.48 -11.90
C GLU A 184 -0.71 -30.39 -10.53
N PRO A 185 -1.38 -30.73 -9.42
CA PRO A 185 -0.72 -30.76 -8.12
C PRO A 185 0.37 -31.82 -8.03
N THR A 186 1.54 -31.44 -7.50
CA THR A 186 2.64 -32.37 -7.22
C THR A 186 2.44 -33.10 -5.91
N THR A 187 1.77 -32.48 -4.95
CA THR A 187 1.45 -33.05 -3.64
C THR A 187 0.19 -32.40 -3.11
N VAL A 188 -0.64 -33.19 -2.44
CA VAL A 188 -1.85 -32.73 -1.77
C VAL A 188 -1.82 -33.27 -0.36
N GLU A 189 -1.77 -32.37 0.61
CA GLU A 189 -1.80 -32.67 2.04
C GLU A 189 -3.14 -32.20 2.61
N GLN A 190 -3.71 -33.00 3.51
CA GLN A 190 -4.94 -32.70 4.23
C GLN A 190 -4.74 -33.05 5.68
N GLU A 191 -4.97 -32.09 6.56
CA GLU A 191 -4.67 -32.21 7.99
C GLU A 191 -5.81 -31.64 8.82
N TYR A 192 -5.93 -32.11 10.06
CA TYR A 192 -6.91 -31.61 11.02
C TYR A 192 -6.21 -30.85 12.14
N VAL A 193 -6.36 -29.53 12.15
CA VAL A 193 -5.78 -28.65 13.17
C VAL A 193 -6.53 -28.86 14.48
N VAL A 194 -5.90 -29.57 15.41
CA VAL A 194 -6.47 -29.90 16.73
C VAL A 194 -6.21 -28.82 17.77
N PHE A 195 -5.21 -27.98 17.52
CA PHE A 195 -4.84 -26.84 18.34
C PHE A 195 -4.20 -25.75 17.48
N ASP A 196 -4.63 -24.51 17.72
CA ASP A 196 -4.05 -23.30 17.16
C ASP A 196 -4.01 -22.26 18.26
N SER A 197 -2.82 -21.79 18.62
CA SER A 197 -2.69 -20.83 19.72
C SER A 197 -3.19 -19.43 19.37
N ASP A 198 -3.31 -19.09 18.08
CA ASP A 198 -3.71 -17.75 17.65
C ASP A 198 -4.31 -17.71 16.23
N LEU A 199 -5.64 -17.86 16.16
CA LEU A 199 -6.42 -17.76 14.90
C LEU A 199 -6.40 -16.34 14.29
N HIS A 200 -6.09 -15.30 15.07
CA HIS A 200 -6.08 -13.92 14.57
C HIS A 200 -4.96 -13.69 13.54
N HIS A 201 -3.96 -14.58 13.48
CA HIS A 201 -2.93 -14.53 12.44
C HIS A 201 -3.49 -14.66 11.01
N ASP A 202 -4.71 -15.13 10.83
CA ASP A 202 -5.34 -15.27 9.52
C ASP A 202 -6.39 -14.21 9.23
N GLN A 203 -6.50 -13.21 10.11
CA GLN A 203 -7.38 -12.07 9.92
C GLN A 203 -7.07 -11.37 8.60
N GLY A 204 -8.10 -11.24 7.77
CA GLY A 204 -8.01 -10.63 6.45
C GLY A 204 -7.45 -11.52 5.34
N TRP A 205 -7.07 -12.77 5.62
CA TRP A 205 -6.50 -13.67 4.60
C TRP A 205 -7.59 -14.25 3.69
N LEU A 206 -8.42 -15.17 4.19
CA LEU A 206 -9.48 -15.80 3.39
C LEU A 206 -10.61 -14.82 3.09
N GLU A 207 -11.15 -14.22 4.14
CA GLU A 207 -12.17 -13.18 4.05
C GLU A 207 -11.50 -11.80 4.14
N PRO A 208 -11.87 -10.84 3.27
CA PRO A 208 -11.31 -9.51 3.36
C PRO A 208 -11.73 -8.88 4.70
N PRO A 209 -10.86 -8.10 5.36
CA PRO A 209 -11.22 -7.47 6.61
C PRO A 209 -12.47 -6.60 6.40
N THR A 210 -13.50 -6.82 7.22
CA THR A 210 -14.66 -5.91 7.23
C THR A 210 -14.21 -4.63 7.94
N PRO A 211 -14.34 -3.43 7.35
CA PRO A 211 -13.91 -2.20 7.99
C PRO A 211 -14.83 -1.86 9.18
N GLY A 212 -14.58 -2.49 10.33
CA GLY A 212 -15.25 -2.21 11.59
C GLY A 212 -14.42 -1.25 12.43
N ALA A 213 -14.15 -0.04 11.95
CA ALA A 213 -13.61 0.99 12.84
C ALA A 213 -14.59 1.18 14.00
N SER A 214 -14.09 1.16 15.24
CA SER A 214 -14.95 1.37 16.41
C SER A 214 -15.70 2.70 16.27
N GLY A 215 -16.95 2.78 16.74
CA GLY A 215 -17.79 3.98 16.58
C GLY A 215 -17.11 5.26 17.07
N TRP A 216 -16.33 5.17 18.15
CA TRP A 216 -15.49 6.26 18.66
C TRP A 216 -14.44 6.73 17.65
N ALA A 217 -13.75 5.81 16.95
CA ALA A 217 -12.68 6.16 16.02
C ALA A 217 -13.25 6.93 14.83
N VAL A 218 -14.39 6.46 14.30
CA VAL A 218 -15.11 7.12 13.21
C VAL A 218 -15.59 8.51 13.64
N GLU A 219 -16.19 8.64 14.83
CA GLU A 219 -16.63 9.95 15.34
C GLU A 219 -15.48 10.94 15.54
N ARG A 220 -14.36 10.46 16.09
CA ARG A 220 -13.16 11.29 16.27
C ARG A 220 -12.60 11.74 14.92
N GLU A 221 -12.51 10.83 13.97
CA GLU A 221 -12.02 11.10 12.61
C GLU A 221 -12.92 12.11 11.89
N ASN A 222 -14.24 11.92 11.94
CA ASN A 222 -15.20 12.85 11.36
C ASN A 222 -15.09 14.25 11.96
N ARG A 223 -14.83 14.36 13.27
CA ARG A 223 -14.62 15.65 13.93
C ARG A 223 -13.35 16.34 13.45
N MET A 224 -12.25 15.61 13.33
CA MET A 224 -10.99 16.17 12.83
C MET A 224 -11.15 16.63 11.37
N ARG A 225 -11.73 15.77 10.52
CA ARG A 225 -11.92 16.07 9.11
C ARG A 225 -12.97 17.15 8.82
N SER A 226 -13.69 17.65 9.83
CA SER A 226 -14.65 18.76 9.71
C SER A 226 -14.21 20.01 10.47
N ALA A 227 -12.95 20.07 10.93
CA ALA A 227 -12.47 21.19 11.72
C ALA A 227 -12.45 22.49 10.89
N PRO A 228 -12.89 23.64 11.44
CA PRO A 228 -12.79 24.93 10.75
C PRO A 228 -11.35 25.44 10.70
N ALA A 229 -11.09 26.40 9.80
CA ALA A 229 -9.81 27.11 9.75
C ALA A 229 -9.45 27.74 11.11
N GLY A 230 -8.16 27.72 11.46
CA GLY A 230 -7.67 28.24 12.75
C GLY A 230 -7.91 27.32 13.95
N SER A 231 -8.40 26.10 13.73
CA SER A 231 -8.50 25.08 14.79
C SER A 231 -7.11 24.74 15.38
N PRO A 232 -7.02 24.48 16.70
CA PRO A 232 -5.75 24.20 17.34
C PRO A 232 -5.10 22.92 16.80
N HIS A 233 -3.78 22.94 16.74
CA HIS A 233 -2.93 21.83 16.29
C HIS A 233 -3.02 21.45 14.80
N TYR A 234 -3.75 22.22 13.99
CA TYR A 234 -3.68 22.17 12.52
C TYR A 234 -2.55 23.09 12.03
N PRO A 235 -2.02 22.86 10.81
CA PRO A 235 -1.05 23.77 10.23
C PRO A 235 -1.67 25.15 9.93
N PRO A 236 -0.90 26.25 9.95
CA PRO A 236 -1.38 27.58 9.56
C PRO A 236 -1.96 27.66 8.15
N THR A 237 -1.53 26.74 7.28
CA THR A 237 -1.96 26.57 5.90
C THR A 237 -3.27 25.77 5.77
N TYR A 238 -3.84 25.24 6.86
CA TYR A 238 -5.16 24.59 6.84
C TYR A 238 -6.28 25.64 6.68
N GLN A 239 -6.75 25.80 5.44
CA GLN A 239 -7.75 26.79 5.03
C GLN A 239 -8.93 26.13 4.30
N PRO A 240 -9.74 25.29 4.98
CA PRO A 240 -10.95 24.74 4.37
C PRO A 240 -11.93 25.85 4.00
N LEU A 241 -12.72 25.60 2.96
CA LEU A 241 -13.84 26.43 2.57
C LEU A 241 -14.84 26.57 3.73
N PRO A 242 -15.47 27.75 3.88
CA PRO A 242 -16.48 27.94 4.91
C PRO A 242 -17.59 26.91 4.78
N ALA A 243 -17.86 26.19 5.87
CA ALA A 243 -18.92 25.19 5.91
C ALA A 243 -20.26 25.85 5.56
N SER A 244 -20.99 25.24 4.62
CA SER A 244 -22.33 25.69 4.23
C SER A 244 -23.20 24.49 3.83
N PRO A 245 -24.53 24.62 3.80
CA PRO A 245 -25.41 23.52 3.39
C PRO A 245 -25.15 22.99 1.98
N THR A 246 -24.50 23.77 1.11
CA THR A 246 -24.25 23.46 -0.30
C THR A 246 -22.80 23.14 -0.63
N VAL A 247 -21.89 23.24 0.34
CA VAL A 247 -20.45 23.00 0.17
C VAL A 247 -19.95 22.14 1.32
N ARG A 248 -19.40 20.99 0.99
CA ARG A 248 -18.75 20.09 1.93
C ARG A 248 -17.29 19.98 1.54
N GLN A 249 -16.40 20.14 2.51
CA GLN A 249 -14.99 19.88 2.29
C GLN A 249 -14.46 19.16 3.51
N ARG A 250 -13.96 17.96 3.31
CA ARG A 250 -13.32 17.18 4.37
C ARG A 250 -11.84 17.49 4.37
N ALA A 251 -11.23 17.55 5.55
CA ALA A 251 -9.79 17.59 5.66
C ALA A 251 -9.20 16.29 5.09
N ALA A 252 -8.09 16.40 4.36
CA ALA A 252 -7.34 15.27 3.83
C ALA A 252 -6.05 15.12 4.62
N PHE A 253 -5.79 13.90 5.11
CA PHE A 253 -4.54 13.62 5.83
C PHE A 253 -3.36 13.83 4.87
N ASP A 254 -2.30 14.45 5.36
CA ASP A 254 -1.10 14.76 4.58
C ASP A 254 0.14 14.38 5.40
N PRO A 255 0.85 13.30 5.03
CA PRO A 255 2.07 12.88 5.71
C PRO A 255 3.11 14.00 5.83
N ALA A 256 3.15 14.96 4.88
CA ALA A 256 4.11 16.06 4.90
C ALA A 256 3.88 17.09 6.03
N LEU A 257 2.79 16.92 6.78
CA LEU A 257 2.38 17.78 7.89
C LEU A 257 2.48 17.07 9.25
N LYS A 258 3.15 15.92 9.35
CA LYS A 258 3.25 15.11 10.59
C LYS A 258 3.89 15.81 11.79
N GLN A 259 4.60 16.91 11.59
CA GLN A 259 5.04 17.83 12.64
C GLN A 259 3.87 18.47 13.41
N TYR A 260 2.66 18.46 12.83
CA TYR A 260 1.42 18.88 13.48
C TYR A 260 0.63 17.67 13.97
N LEU A 261 0.04 17.76 15.17
CA LEU A 261 -0.80 16.68 15.72
C LEU A 261 -1.99 16.37 14.79
N ASN A 262 -2.57 17.40 14.17
CA ASN A 262 -3.60 17.27 13.15
C ASN A 262 -2.98 17.58 11.78
N ALA A 263 -2.23 16.61 11.24
CA ALA A 263 -1.55 16.66 9.96
C ALA A 263 -2.53 16.58 8.77
N TYR A 264 -3.34 17.62 8.61
CA TYR A 264 -4.36 17.71 7.58
C TYR A 264 -4.19 18.96 6.72
N ARG A 265 -4.41 18.80 5.42
CA ARG A 265 -4.72 19.89 4.50
C ARG A 265 -6.23 19.93 4.23
N ALA A 266 -6.69 20.99 3.56
CA ALA A 266 -8.03 20.97 3.01
C ALA A 266 -8.08 19.95 1.86
N GLY A 267 -9.05 19.02 1.89
CA GLY A 267 -9.26 18.05 0.81
C GLY A 267 -10.01 18.65 -0.38
N GLU A 268 -10.41 17.85 -1.35
CA GLU A 268 -11.22 18.37 -2.46
C GLU A 268 -12.67 18.70 -2.02
N PRO A 269 -13.23 19.85 -2.43
CA PRO A 269 -14.60 20.22 -2.06
C PRO A 269 -15.67 19.55 -2.93
N ASP A 270 -16.72 19.07 -2.27
CA ASP A 270 -17.96 18.64 -2.88
C ASP A 270 -19.01 19.77 -2.86
N PHE A 271 -19.59 20.03 -4.02
CA PHE A 271 -20.60 21.06 -4.22
C PHE A 271 -21.94 20.43 -4.59
N LEU A 272 -22.95 20.64 -3.74
CA LEU A 272 -24.31 20.17 -4.00
C LEU A 272 -24.89 20.77 -5.29
N VAL A 273 -24.44 21.98 -5.66
CA VAL A 273 -24.84 22.67 -6.89
C VAL A 273 -23.74 22.52 -7.92
N ALA A 274 -23.93 21.63 -8.90
CA ALA A 274 -22.95 21.31 -9.95
C ALA A 274 -22.38 22.55 -10.67
N ALA A 275 -23.23 23.53 -11.01
CA ALA A 275 -22.79 24.77 -11.66
C ALA A 275 -21.84 25.60 -10.79
N THR A 276 -22.00 25.57 -9.46
CA THR A 276 -21.09 26.22 -8.51
C THR A 276 -19.75 25.50 -8.46
N GLY A 277 -19.77 24.15 -8.41
CA GLY A 277 -18.57 23.33 -8.47
C GLY A 277 -17.77 23.59 -9.75
N GLN A 278 -18.43 23.59 -10.92
CA GLN A 278 -17.75 23.87 -12.19
C GLN A 278 -17.11 25.26 -12.23
N ARG A 279 -17.80 26.29 -11.70
CA ARG A 279 -17.22 27.65 -11.60
C ARG A 279 -15.99 27.67 -10.70
N TRP A 280 -16.04 26.99 -9.56
CA TRP A 280 -14.93 26.91 -8.62
C TRP A 280 -13.73 26.17 -9.21
N SER A 281 -13.93 25.00 -9.81
CA SER A 281 -12.86 24.22 -10.44
C SER A 281 -12.22 24.98 -11.60
N ASN A 282 -13.02 25.65 -12.44
CA ASN A 282 -12.50 26.48 -13.53
C ASN A 282 -11.67 27.66 -13.00
N ALA A 283 -12.12 28.30 -11.92
CA ALA A 283 -11.37 29.40 -11.28
C ALA A 283 -10.06 28.90 -10.66
N ARG A 284 -10.07 27.74 -9.99
CA ARG A 284 -8.85 27.11 -9.45
C ARG A 284 -7.85 26.79 -10.55
N ARG A 285 -8.28 26.12 -11.64
CA ARG A 285 -7.41 25.82 -12.78
C ARG A 285 -6.82 27.10 -13.38
N ALA A 286 -7.65 28.12 -13.61
CA ALA A 286 -7.17 29.42 -14.11
C ALA A 286 -6.13 30.06 -13.18
N ALA A 287 -6.36 29.99 -11.87
CA ALA A 287 -5.44 30.54 -10.89
C ALA A 287 -4.14 29.72 -10.79
N MET A 288 -4.18 28.38 -10.90
CA MET A 288 -2.99 27.52 -10.93
C MET A 288 -2.13 27.82 -12.15
N ARG A 289 -2.75 27.93 -13.33
CA ARG A 289 -2.04 28.31 -14.56
C ARG A 289 -1.37 29.68 -14.44
N HIS A 290 -2.08 30.63 -13.84
CA HIS A 290 -1.55 31.98 -13.63
C HIS A 290 -0.34 31.98 -12.68
N VAL A 291 -0.37 31.16 -11.64
CA VAL A 291 0.79 30.95 -10.73
C VAL A 291 1.95 30.27 -11.46
N LEU A 292 1.69 29.25 -12.28
CA LEU A 292 2.72 28.57 -13.08
C LEU A 292 3.42 29.54 -14.04
N ALA A 293 2.66 30.33 -14.79
CA ALA A 293 3.22 31.35 -15.69
C ALA A 293 4.04 32.40 -14.93
N ALA A 294 3.56 32.85 -13.76
CA ALA A 294 4.29 33.79 -12.91
C ALA A 294 5.62 33.22 -12.41
N ILE A 295 5.64 31.95 -12.00
CA ILE A 295 6.85 31.24 -11.55
C ILE A 295 7.82 31.04 -12.72
N ALA A 296 7.32 30.59 -13.88
CA ALA A 296 8.12 30.38 -15.08
C ALA A 296 8.82 31.66 -15.56
N ALA A 297 8.19 32.82 -15.38
CA ALA A 297 8.75 34.13 -15.72
C ALA A 297 9.83 34.64 -14.75
N THR A 298 10.07 33.96 -13.62
CA THR A 298 11.14 34.34 -12.68
C THR A 298 12.51 33.88 -13.18
N ALA A 299 13.58 34.52 -12.67
CA ALA A 299 14.95 34.02 -12.88
C ALA A 299 15.17 32.60 -12.30
N TRP A 300 14.30 32.17 -11.39
CA TRP A 300 14.31 30.85 -10.77
C TRP A 300 13.59 29.77 -11.60
N GLY A 301 12.89 30.12 -12.69
CA GLY A 301 12.17 29.14 -13.51
C GLY A 301 13.06 27.99 -14.02
N GLN A 302 14.32 28.27 -14.36
CA GLN A 302 15.32 27.27 -14.76
C GLN A 302 15.87 26.42 -13.59
N HIS A 303 15.56 26.80 -12.35
CA HIS A 303 15.97 26.16 -11.11
C HIS A 303 14.81 25.43 -10.42
N LEU A 304 13.59 25.54 -10.96
CA LEU A 304 12.37 24.96 -10.40
C LEU A 304 11.87 23.84 -11.32
N VAL A 305 12.00 22.61 -10.86
CA VAL A 305 11.57 21.42 -11.58
C VAL A 305 10.19 21.00 -11.09
N LEU A 306 9.19 21.16 -11.95
CA LEU A 306 7.82 20.76 -11.69
C LEU A 306 7.70 19.23 -11.53
N ARG A 307 6.88 18.77 -10.59
CA ARG A 307 6.57 17.36 -10.37
C ARG A 307 5.14 17.21 -9.86
N GLY A 308 4.81 15.99 -9.43
CA GLY A 308 3.55 15.72 -8.75
C GLY A 308 2.37 15.64 -9.73
N SER A 309 1.18 15.87 -9.20
CA SER A 309 -0.07 15.54 -9.91
C SER A 309 -0.33 16.40 -11.16
N VAL A 310 0.19 17.63 -11.19
CA VAL A 310 -0.06 18.56 -12.30
C VAL A 310 0.61 18.14 -13.61
N THR A 311 1.71 17.38 -13.56
CA THR A 311 2.38 16.89 -14.78
C THR A 311 1.63 15.74 -15.44
N MET A 312 0.77 15.03 -14.69
CA MET A 312 0.05 13.84 -15.16
C MET A 312 -0.81 14.14 -16.39
N ALA A 313 -1.49 15.30 -16.43
CA ALA A 313 -2.37 15.66 -17.55
C ALA A 313 -1.64 15.74 -18.90
N ALA A 314 -0.34 16.05 -18.91
CA ALA A 314 0.46 16.09 -20.13
C ALA A 314 0.77 14.67 -20.68
N TRP A 315 0.70 13.65 -19.84
CA TRP A 315 1.05 12.26 -20.18
C TRP A 315 -0.17 11.37 -20.37
N VAL A 316 -1.18 11.51 -19.52
CA VAL A 316 -2.35 10.61 -19.46
C VAL A 316 -3.68 11.32 -19.72
N GLY A 317 -3.65 12.61 -20.04
CA GLY A 317 -4.83 13.39 -20.45
C GLY A 317 -5.94 13.36 -19.40
N ASP A 318 -7.18 13.14 -19.86
CA ASP A 318 -8.39 13.14 -19.03
C ASP A 318 -8.41 12.03 -17.95
N ALA A 319 -7.51 11.04 -18.02
CA ALA A 319 -7.36 10.05 -16.96
C ALA A 319 -6.64 10.62 -15.72
N ALA A 320 -5.91 11.73 -15.85
CA ALA A 320 -5.33 12.41 -14.71
C ALA A 320 -6.44 12.92 -13.78
N ARG A 321 -6.32 12.62 -12.49
CA ARG A 321 -7.15 13.26 -11.47
C ARG A 321 -6.84 14.76 -11.41
N GLU A 322 -7.80 15.54 -10.93
CA GLU A 322 -7.57 16.98 -10.73
C GLU A 322 -6.39 17.21 -9.77
N PRO A 323 -5.41 18.04 -10.16
CA PRO A 323 -4.24 18.30 -9.33
C PRO A 323 -4.63 19.11 -8.09
N GLY A 324 -4.16 18.65 -6.93
CA GLY A 324 -4.43 19.29 -5.63
C GLY A 324 -3.55 20.52 -5.38
N ASP A 325 -2.36 20.51 -5.97
CA ASP A 325 -1.21 21.33 -5.62
C ASP A 325 -0.28 21.51 -6.82
N LEU A 326 0.69 22.41 -6.66
CA LEU A 326 1.82 22.60 -7.56
C LEU A 326 3.10 22.22 -6.80
N ASP A 327 3.75 21.14 -7.19
CA ASP A 327 4.98 20.65 -6.53
C ASP A 327 6.22 20.98 -7.35
N PHE A 328 7.25 21.51 -6.68
CA PHE A 328 8.54 21.82 -7.28
C PHE A 328 9.71 21.22 -6.50
N VAL A 329 10.73 20.77 -7.22
CA VAL A 329 12.07 20.49 -6.68
C VAL A 329 13.02 21.60 -7.09
N VAL A 330 13.75 22.16 -6.14
CA VAL A 330 14.77 23.18 -6.39
C VAL A 330 16.08 22.53 -6.85
N THR A 331 16.68 23.10 -7.89
CA THR A 331 17.99 22.70 -8.41
C THR A 331 18.95 23.90 -8.44
N PRO A 332 20.25 23.72 -8.13
CA PRO A 332 20.90 22.47 -7.72
C PRO A 332 20.49 22.06 -6.31
N HIS A 333 20.58 20.75 -6.01
CA HIS A 333 20.31 20.15 -4.70
C HIS A 333 21.15 20.72 -3.54
N THR A 334 22.17 21.54 -3.83
CA THR A 334 22.95 22.25 -2.81
C THR A 334 22.21 23.45 -2.20
N VAL A 335 21.10 23.90 -2.81
CA VAL A 335 20.22 24.90 -2.23
C VAL A 335 19.35 24.23 -1.16
N THR A 336 19.61 24.57 0.10
CA THR A 336 18.87 24.07 1.27
C THR A 336 17.82 25.07 1.72
N SER A 337 16.78 24.62 2.43
CA SER A 337 15.62 25.46 2.80
C SER A 337 15.96 26.63 3.74
N ASP A 338 17.11 26.56 4.42
CA ASP A 338 17.65 27.55 5.35
C ASP A 338 18.69 28.48 4.69
N SER A 339 19.01 28.25 3.42
CA SER A 339 19.94 29.09 2.66
C SER A 339 19.36 30.45 2.31
N ALA A 340 20.25 31.43 2.08
CA ALA A 340 19.85 32.75 1.58
C ALA A 340 19.17 32.67 0.20
N ASP A 341 19.67 31.78 -0.67
CA ASP A 341 19.10 31.54 -2.00
C ASP A 341 17.66 31.03 -1.91
N ALA A 342 17.37 30.09 -1.00
CA ALA A 342 16.00 29.62 -0.77
C ALA A 342 15.07 30.75 -0.32
N ARG A 343 15.56 31.67 0.52
CA ARG A 343 14.76 32.82 0.96
C ARG A 343 14.48 33.77 -0.19
N THR A 344 15.50 34.11 -0.98
CA THR A 344 15.35 34.95 -2.18
C THR A 344 14.40 34.32 -3.19
N LEU A 345 14.53 33.02 -3.47
CA LEU A 345 13.65 32.28 -4.35
C LEU A 345 12.18 32.39 -3.92
N LEU A 346 11.87 32.14 -2.65
CA LEU A 346 10.50 32.19 -2.15
C LEU A 346 9.92 33.61 -2.18
N ASP A 347 10.73 34.62 -1.88
CA ASP A 347 10.30 36.01 -1.90
C ASP A 347 10.12 36.54 -3.34
N ASP A 348 10.94 36.07 -4.28
CA ASP A 348 10.79 36.35 -5.72
C ASP A 348 9.54 35.68 -6.29
N ILE A 349 9.23 34.43 -5.92
CA ILE A 349 7.97 33.77 -6.29
C ILE A 349 6.78 34.60 -5.79
N LYS A 350 6.76 34.98 -4.50
CA LYS A 350 5.68 35.81 -3.95
C LYS A 350 5.57 37.15 -4.67
N THR A 351 6.69 37.75 -5.04
CA THR A 351 6.73 39.02 -5.77
C THR A 351 6.19 38.86 -7.19
N ALA A 352 6.57 37.79 -7.89
CA ALA A 352 6.05 37.48 -9.22
C ALA A 352 4.54 37.23 -9.19
N VAL A 353 4.04 36.45 -8.23
CA VAL A 353 2.59 36.21 -8.04
C VAL A 353 1.85 37.51 -7.68
N ARG A 354 2.46 38.44 -6.92
CA ARG A 354 1.88 39.78 -6.67
C ARG A 354 1.81 40.64 -7.93
N ALA A 355 2.85 40.61 -8.77
CA ALA A 355 2.92 41.39 -10.00
C ALA A 355 1.99 40.83 -11.09
N ALA A 356 1.87 39.51 -11.16
CA ALA A 356 0.96 38.81 -12.05
C ALA A 356 -0.47 38.87 -11.49
N SER A 357 -1.11 40.04 -11.48
CA SER A 357 -2.52 40.13 -11.08
C SER A 357 -3.42 39.44 -12.10
N GLY A 358 -4.32 38.56 -11.66
CA GLY A 358 -5.20 37.79 -12.55
C GLY A 358 -5.91 36.65 -11.82
N ALA A 359 -6.86 36.00 -12.49
CA ALA A 359 -7.55 34.80 -12.02
C ALA A 359 -8.14 34.87 -10.59
N GLY A 360 -8.47 36.07 -10.11
CA GLY A 360 -9.01 36.27 -8.76
C GLY A 360 -8.00 36.12 -7.62
N LEU A 361 -6.70 35.91 -7.90
CA LEU A 361 -5.65 35.73 -6.88
C LEU A 361 -5.64 36.87 -5.84
N ARG A 362 -5.29 36.52 -4.60
CA ARG A 362 -5.17 37.42 -3.44
C ARG A 362 -3.75 37.31 -2.85
N PRO A 363 -2.74 37.83 -3.54
CA PRO A 363 -1.35 37.57 -3.23
C PRO A 363 -0.85 38.28 -1.94
N ASP A 364 -1.62 39.24 -1.42
CA ASP A 364 -1.37 39.86 -0.10
C ASP A 364 -1.74 38.95 1.07
N ARG A 365 -2.43 37.84 0.81
CA ARG A 365 -2.89 36.86 1.81
C ARG A 365 -2.15 35.52 1.71
N ILE A 366 -0.97 35.50 1.11
CA ILE A 366 -0.16 34.30 1.01
C ILE A 366 0.30 33.88 2.41
N THR A 367 0.06 32.63 2.76
CA THR A 367 0.56 32.01 3.99
C THR A 367 1.68 31.03 3.64
N GLU A 368 2.71 30.94 4.48
CA GLU A 368 3.84 30.04 4.33
C GLU A 368 3.93 29.10 5.55
N SER A 369 4.22 27.82 5.32
CA SER A 369 4.58 26.88 6.39
C SER A 369 5.72 25.95 5.95
N ALA A 370 6.46 25.42 6.92
CA ALA A 370 7.41 24.34 6.67
C ALA A 370 6.65 23.02 6.48
N ILE A 371 7.11 22.21 5.53
CA ILE A 371 6.60 20.86 5.25
C ILE A 371 7.77 19.89 5.18
N TRP A 372 7.47 18.61 5.37
CA TRP A 372 8.46 17.54 5.28
C TRP A 372 7.96 16.44 4.34
N THR A 373 8.18 16.63 3.04
CA THR A 373 7.59 15.83 1.97
C THR A 373 8.06 14.37 2.04
N TYR A 374 7.09 13.46 2.18
CA TYR A 374 7.30 12.01 2.33
C TYR A 374 8.36 11.66 3.38
N GLU A 375 8.33 12.33 4.53
CA GLU A 375 9.26 12.08 5.65
C GLU A 375 10.76 12.28 5.34
N ARG A 376 11.12 12.80 4.16
CA ARG A 376 12.48 12.78 3.62
C ARG A 376 13.01 14.15 3.20
N ALA A 377 12.15 15.00 2.68
CA ALA A 377 12.58 16.22 1.99
C ALA A 377 12.06 17.49 2.67
N ASP A 378 12.98 18.41 2.96
CA ASP A 378 12.65 19.72 3.52
C ASP A 378 11.98 20.59 2.47
N GLY A 379 10.82 21.16 2.81
CA GLY A 379 10.08 22.01 1.90
C GLY A 379 9.40 23.20 2.54
N ARG A 380 8.89 24.08 1.69
CA ARG A 380 8.04 25.20 2.05
C ARG A 380 6.74 25.14 1.24
N ARG A 381 5.62 25.24 1.94
CA ARG A 381 4.28 25.31 1.37
C ARG A 381 3.80 26.74 1.38
N LEU A 382 3.42 27.24 0.20
CA LEU A 382 2.72 28.51 0.03
C LEU A 382 1.24 28.22 -0.22
N VAL A 383 0.35 28.91 0.48
CA VAL A 383 -1.09 28.88 0.22
C VAL A 383 -1.53 30.25 -0.29
N ILE A 384 -2.03 30.29 -1.52
CA ILE A 384 -2.39 31.51 -2.26
C ILE A 384 -3.92 31.53 -2.45
N PRO A 385 -4.66 32.42 -1.74
CA PRO A 385 -6.11 32.48 -1.91
C PRO A 385 -6.52 33.05 -3.27
N PHE A 386 -7.67 32.62 -3.80
CA PHE A 386 -8.29 33.20 -4.99
C PHE A 386 -9.79 33.43 -4.78
N HIS A 387 -10.29 34.49 -5.39
CA HIS A 387 -11.70 34.84 -5.39
C HIS A 387 -12.43 34.25 -6.59
N THR A 388 -13.61 33.69 -6.35
CA THR A 388 -14.48 33.19 -7.41
C THR A 388 -15.84 33.88 -7.36
N PRO A 389 -16.25 34.62 -8.42
CA PRO A 389 -17.60 35.16 -8.48
C PRO A 389 -18.65 34.05 -8.42
N GLN A 390 -19.66 34.19 -7.54
CA GLN A 390 -20.78 33.24 -7.41
C GLN A 390 -20.38 31.80 -7.04
N ALA A 391 -19.21 31.64 -6.41
CA ALA A 391 -18.79 30.47 -5.67
C ALA A 391 -17.98 30.94 -4.44
N PRO A 392 -17.74 30.08 -3.45
CA PRO A 392 -16.81 30.41 -2.38
C PRO A 392 -15.39 30.70 -2.88
N ASP A 393 -14.64 31.50 -2.13
CA ASP A 393 -13.20 31.68 -2.34
C ASP A 393 -12.46 30.37 -2.08
N GLY A 394 -11.38 30.14 -2.82
CA GLY A 394 -10.54 28.95 -2.69
C GLY A 394 -9.08 29.30 -2.45
N HIS A 395 -8.21 28.29 -2.52
CA HIS A 395 -6.78 28.47 -2.41
C HIS A 395 -6.02 27.55 -3.37
N ILE A 396 -4.81 27.95 -3.73
CA ILE A 396 -3.81 27.13 -4.40
C ILE A 396 -2.72 26.82 -3.40
N GLN A 397 -2.27 25.58 -3.42
CA GLN A 397 -1.10 25.14 -2.70
C GLN A 397 0.09 25.05 -3.65
N VAL A 398 1.24 25.61 -3.26
CA VAL A 398 2.52 25.47 -3.96
C VAL A 398 3.53 24.92 -2.97
N ASP A 399 4.06 23.75 -3.24
CA ASP A 399 5.05 23.07 -2.42
C ASP A 399 6.41 23.12 -3.12
N VAL A 400 7.41 23.64 -2.41
CA VAL A 400 8.79 23.78 -2.92
C VAL A 400 9.71 22.96 -2.04
N VAL A 401 10.31 21.92 -2.61
CA VAL A 401 11.24 21.01 -1.96
C VAL A 401 12.69 21.41 -2.26
N PHE A 402 13.52 21.41 -1.23
CA PHE A 402 14.94 21.79 -1.27
C PHE A 402 15.82 20.58 -0.95
N GLY A 403 17.10 20.64 -1.32
CA GLY A 403 18.06 19.59 -0.95
C GLY A 403 17.94 18.25 -1.72
N GLU A 404 16.87 18.05 -2.48
CA GLU A 404 16.60 16.77 -3.16
C GLU A 404 17.45 16.63 -4.43
N LYS A 405 18.13 15.48 -4.57
CA LYS A 405 18.93 15.16 -5.75
C LYS A 405 18.05 14.50 -6.81
N LEU A 406 18.02 15.09 -8.01
CA LEU A 406 17.33 14.49 -9.15
C LEU A 406 18.20 13.38 -9.76
N PRO A 407 17.77 12.10 -9.75
CA PRO A 407 18.55 11.01 -10.33
C PRO A 407 18.47 10.98 -11.86
N LEU A 408 17.41 11.55 -12.45
CA LEU A 408 17.28 11.80 -13.88
C LEU A 408 17.23 13.31 -14.13
N PRO A 409 17.82 13.81 -15.22
CA PRO A 409 17.76 15.23 -15.54
C PRO A 409 16.31 15.66 -15.80
N PRO A 410 15.94 16.91 -15.47
CA PRO A 410 14.64 17.44 -15.80
C PRO A 410 14.49 17.61 -17.33
N GLU A 411 13.25 17.53 -17.79
CA GLU A 411 12.87 17.69 -19.19
C GLU A 411 11.96 18.90 -19.37
N VAL A 412 11.92 19.45 -20.57
CA VAL A 412 10.97 20.52 -20.91
C VAL A 412 9.60 19.89 -21.12
N LEU A 413 8.62 20.28 -20.31
CA LEU A 413 7.24 19.83 -20.39
C LEU A 413 6.32 21.00 -20.75
N VAL A 414 5.42 20.76 -21.70
CA VAL A 414 4.31 21.67 -22.03
C VAL A 414 3.06 21.11 -21.37
N LEU A 415 2.49 21.84 -20.43
CA LEU A 415 1.24 21.45 -19.78
C LEU A 415 0.05 21.87 -20.65
N PRO A 416 -1.07 21.11 -20.61
CA PRO A 416 -2.31 21.57 -21.20
C PRO A 416 -2.70 22.97 -20.67
N ASP A 417 -3.06 23.86 -21.58
CA ASP A 417 -3.50 25.24 -21.32
C ASP A 417 -2.47 26.17 -20.65
N VAL A 418 -1.19 25.79 -20.54
CA VAL A 418 -0.10 26.67 -20.08
C VAL A 418 0.81 27.01 -21.26
N ASP A 419 0.93 28.30 -21.59
CA ASP A 419 1.65 28.76 -22.77
C ASP A 419 3.18 28.59 -22.63
N GLU A 420 3.72 28.83 -21.43
CA GLU A 420 5.15 28.73 -21.18
C GLU A 420 5.60 27.30 -20.87
N PRO A 421 6.61 26.76 -21.59
CA PRO A 421 7.21 25.47 -21.24
C PRO A 421 7.93 25.55 -19.91
N MET A 422 7.86 24.49 -19.12
CA MET A 422 8.48 24.40 -17.79
C MET A 422 9.46 23.23 -17.72
N LEU A 423 10.47 23.33 -16.86
CA LEU A 423 11.25 22.16 -16.48
C LEU A 423 10.40 21.27 -15.58
N ALA A 424 10.34 19.98 -15.88
CA ALA A 424 9.62 18.99 -15.09
C ALA A 424 10.44 17.71 -14.90
N ALA A 425 10.14 16.97 -13.84
CA ALA A 425 10.66 15.61 -13.68
C ALA A 425 10.08 14.72 -14.80
N PRO A 426 10.90 13.91 -15.48
CA PRO A 426 10.41 13.04 -16.55
C PRO A 426 9.50 11.95 -16.00
N ALA A 427 8.58 11.42 -16.83
CA ALA A 427 7.59 10.43 -16.41
C ALA A 427 8.20 9.18 -15.73
N PRO A 428 9.35 8.62 -16.19
CA PRO A 428 10.01 7.52 -15.49
C PRO A 428 10.44 7.87 -14.06
N LEU A 429 10.91 9.11 -13.82
CA LEU A 429 11.27 9.56 -12.47
C LEU A 429 10.02 9.74 -11.60
N ALA A 430 8.94 10.29 -12.16
CA ALA A 430 7.67 10.39 -11.46
C ALA A 430 7.16 9.00 -11.02
N LEU A 431 7.23 7.99 -11.91
CA LEU A 431 6.87 6.61 -11.57
C LEU A 431 7.78 6.05 -10.46
N ALA A 432 9.09 6.15 -10.63
CA ALA A 432 10.08 5.68 -9.65
C ALA A 432 9.84 6.26 -8.24
N TRP A 433 9.51 7.56 -8.16
CA TRP A 433 9.16 8.20 -6.90
C TRP A 433 7.86 7.67 -6.31
N LYS A 434 6.80 7.49 -7.11
CA LYS A 434 5.53 6.94 -6.61
C LYS A 434 5.73 5.54 -6.03
N LEU A 435 6.52 4.70 -6.70
CA LEU A 435 6.87 3.36 -6.22
C LEU A 435 7.67 3.42 -4.91
N MET A 436 8.67 4.31 -4.82
CA MET A 436 9.45 4.52 -3.60
C MET A 436 8.56 4.94 -2.43
N TRP A 437 7.65 5.90 -2.62
CA TRP A 437 6.73 6.36 -1.57
C TRP A 437 5.80 5.26 -1.10
N LEU A 438 5.17 4.54 -2.04
CA LEU A 438 4.29 3.42 -1.70
C LEU A 438 5.01 2.29 -0.97
N ALA A 439 6.30 2.06 -1.26
CA ALA A 439 7.08 1.00 -0.62
C ALA A 439 7.65 1.39 0.75
N THR A 440 7.97 2.66 0.97
CA THR A 440 8.83 3.07 2.09
C THR A 440 8.21 4.08 3.05
N ASP A 441 7.08 4.70 2.70
CA ASP A 441 6.42 5.62 3.63
C ASP A 441 5.58 4.87 4.66
N MET A 442 5.55 5.42 5.88
CA MET A 442 4.69 4.92 6.95
C MET A 442 3.19 5.09 6.64
N TYR A 443 2.84 5.96 5.68
CA TYR A 443 1.46 6.26 5.28
C TYR A 443 1.29 6.30 3.75
N PRO A 444 1.39 5.15 3.06
CA PRO A 444 1.24 5.09 1.61
C PRO A 444 -0.16 5.57 1.18
N GLN A 445 -0.21 6.52 0.26
CA GLN A 445 -1.45 7.21 -0.12
C GLN A 445 -2.10 6.58 -1.35
N GLY A 446 -3.43 6.43 -1.35
CA GLY A 446 -4.19 5.91 -2.49
C GLY A 446 -4.00 6.72 -3.78
N LYS A 447 -3.77 8.04 -3.67
CA LYS A 447 -3.53 8.91 -4.84
C LYS A 447 -2.21 8.58 -5.53
N ASP A 448 -1.21 8.14 -4.76
CA ASP A 448 0.08 7.75 -5.29
C ASP A 448 -0.01 6.39 -6.00
N LEU A 449 -0.84 5.46 -5.49
CA LEU A 449 -1.17 4.21 -6.18
C LEU A 449 -1.89 4.47 -7.52
N TYR A 450 -2.89 5.34 -7.52
CA TYR A 450 -3.59 5.72 -8.75
C TYR A 450 -2.64 6.32 -9.79
N ASP A 451 -1.83 7.31 -9.40
CA ASP A 451 -0.88 7.96 -10.30
C ASP A 451 0.19 6.96 -10.80
N ALA A 452 0.69 6.07 -9.93
CA ALA A 452 1.66 5.04 -10.30
C ALA A 452 1.13 4.10 -11.37
N VAL A 453 -0.15 3.71 -11.29
CA VAL A 453 -0.79 2.84 -12.28
C VAL A 453 -0.81 3.50 -13.65
N LEU A 454 -1.29 4.74 -13.71
CA LEU A 454 -1.38 5.46 -14.98
C LEU A 454 0.02 5.73 -15.57
N LEU A 455 1.01 6.02 -14.73
CA LEU A 455 2.39 6.18 -15.16
C LEU A 455 2.98 4.87 -15.69
N ALA A 456 2.79 3.75 -14.99
CA ALA A 456 3.27 2.44 -15.43
C ALA A 456 2.64 1.97 -16.75
N GLU A 457 1.42 2.43 -17.06
CA GLU A 457 0.77 2.18 -18.35
C GLU A 457 1.25 3.13 -19.46
N HIS A 458 1.80 4.29 -19.09
CA HIS A 458 2.26 5.32 -20.01
C HIS A 458 3.75 5.21 -20.36
N THR A 459 4.59 4.85 -19.38
CA THR A 459 6.05 4.90 -19.51
C THR A 459 6.72 3.65 -18.94
N THR A 460 7.97 3.44 -19.32
CA THR A 460 8.85 2.45 -18.73
C THR A 460 9.77 3.07 -17.68
N VAL A 461 10.26 2.28 -16.74
CA VAL A 461 11.23 2.74 -15.75
C VAL A 461 12.29 1.68 -15.46
N ASP A 462 13.52 2.14 -15.25
CA ASP A 462 14.65 1.31 -14.86
C ASP A 462 14.44 0.75 -13.44
N GLN A 463 14.36 -0.57 -13.33
CA GLN A 463 14.19 -1.23 -12.04
C GLN A 463 15.36 -0.94 -11.09
N ALA A 464 16.58 -0.81 -11.60
CA ALA A 464 17.75 -0.49 -10.79
C ALA A 464 17.65 0.90 -10.17
N LEU A 465 17.09 1.88 -10.90
CA LEU A 465 16.80 3.20 -10.36
C LEU A 465 15.78 3.13 -9.22
N VAL A 466 14.69 2.40 -9.39
CA VAL A 466 13.66 2.22 -8.35
C VAL A 466 14.27 1.61 -7.09
N ARG A 467 15.04 0.53 -7.24
CA ARG A 467 15.74 -0.14 -6.13
C ARG A 467 16.76 0.78 -5.46
N GLN A 468 17.50 1.58 -6.24
CA GLN A 468 18.43 2.56 -5.71
C GLN A 468 17.73 3.60 -4.83
N LEU A 469 16.55 4.07 -5.23
CA LEU A 469 15.76 5.03 -4.47
C LEU A 469 15.18 4.44 -3.18
N MET A 470 14.82 3.15 -3.17
CA MET A 470 14.31 2.44 -1.99
C MET A 470 15.40 2.04 -0.99
N ARG A 471 16.64 1.83 -1.47
CA ARG A 471 17.76 1.30 -0.67
C ARG A 471 18.07 2.07 0.62
N PRO A 472 18.00 3.42 0.68
CA PRO A 472 18.23 4.15 1.93
C PRO A 472 17.33 3.70 3.08
N GLU A 473 16.11 3.29 2.78
CA GLU A 473 15.09 2.91 3.78
C GLU A 473 15.01 1.40 3.96
N LEU A 474 15.09 0.62 2.87
CA LEU A 474 14.91 -0.83 2.89
C LEU A 474 16.23 -1.62 2.97
N GLY A 475 17.37 -0.96 2.83
CA GLY A 475 18.68 -1.64 2.81
C GLY A 475 18.77 -2.70 1.70
N ALA A 476 19.11 -3.93 2.07
CA ALA A 476 19.22 -5.05 1.13
C ALA A 476 17.86 -5.55 0.62
N GLU A 477 16.76 -5.29 1.34
CA GLU A 477 15.41 -5.71 0.90
C GLU A 477 14.99 -4.98 -0.38
N ALA A 478 15.56 -3.80 -0.66
CA ALA A 478 15.33 -3.12 -1.94
C ALA A 478 15.71 -3.99 -3.14
N ASP A 479 16.70 -4.87 -3.02
CA ASP A 479 17.17 -5.71 -4.12
C ASP A 479 16.15 -6.78 -4.54
N THR A 480 15.18 -7.09 -3.67
CA THR A 480 14.12 -8.08 -3.94
C THR A 480 12.86 -7.44 -4.51
N PHE A 481 12.83 -6.11 -4.67
CA PHE A 481 11.66 -5.41 -5.20
C PHE A 481 11.38 -5.84 -6.66
N THR A 482 10.15 -6.30 -6.90
CA THR A 482 9.62 -6.71 -8.20
C THR A 482 8.20 -6.19 -8.39
N ALA A 483 7.62 -6.41 -9.58
CA ALA A 483 6.21 -6.12 -9.82
C ALA A 483 5.29 -6.89 -8.85
N GLU A 484 5.63 -8.15 -8.52
CA GLU A 484 4.85 -8.96 -7.58
C GLU A 484 4.85 -8.37 -6.15
N THR A 485 5.93 -7.72 -5.72
CA THR A 485 6.04 -7.08 -4.41
C THR A 485 4.94 -6.05 -4.16
N VAL A 486 4.44 -5.39 -5.21
CA VAL A 486 3.35 -4.40 -5.12
C VAL A 486 2.06 -5.01 -4.59
N LEU A 487 1.82 -6.30 -4.84
CA LEU A 487 0.61 -6.98 -4.39
C LEU A 487 0.49 -7.05 -2.86
N SER A 488 1.60 -6.90 -2.13
CA SER A 488 1.59 -6.91 -0.66
C SER A 488 1.35 -5.56 0.00
N TRP A 489 1.24 -4.47 -0.77
CA TRP A 489 1.07 -3.15 -0.21
C TRP A 489 -0.33 -2.94 0.34
N GLN A 490 -0.40 -2.44 1.58
CA GLN A 490 -1.61 -1.90 2.17
C GLN A 490 -1.61 -0.40 1.96
N VAL A 491 -2.55 0.09 1.16
CA VAL A 491 -2.65 1.51 0.80
C VAL A 491 -3.94 2.08 1.35
N ASP A 492 -3.89 3.29 1.90
CA ASP A 492 -5.10 3.97 2.35
C ASP A 492 -5.95 4.42 1.15
N TRP A 493 -6.93 3.59 0.82
CA TRP A 493 -7.82 3.79 -0.31
C TRP A 493 -9.01 4.71 0.02
N THR A 494 -9.47 4.69 1.28
CA THR A 494 -10.66 5.44 1.72
C THR A 494 -10.47 6.93 1.50
N ASN A 495 -9.28 7.45 1.84
CA ASN A 495 -8.96 8.86 1.63
C ASN A 495 -8.99 9.26 0.15
N VAL A 496 -8.57 8.38 -0.76
CA VAL A 496 -8.66 8.67 -2.21
C VAL A 496 -10.10 8.71 -2.69
N THR A 497 -10.94 7.77 -2.27
CA THR A 497 -12.34 7.74 -2.69
C THR A 497 -13.16 8.89 -2.11
N ASP A 498 -12.75 9.44 -0.96
CA ASP A 498 -13.37 10.63 -0.38
C ASP A 498 -13.00 11.91 -1.13
N GLU A 499 -11.77 12.02 -1.66
CA GLU A 499 -11.32 13.20 -2.41
C GLU A 499 -11.67 13.13 -3.90
N TYR A 500 -11.69 11.93 -4.48
CA TYR A 500 -11.86 11.66 -5.90
C TYR A 500 -12.90 10.55 -6.12
N PRO A 501 -14.20 10.83 -5.90
CA PRO A 501 -15.26 9.82 -5.97
C PRO A 501 -15.44 9.21 -7.38
N GLU A 502 -14.91 9.86 -8.43
CA GLU A 502 -14.84 9.34 -9.79
C GLU A 502 -13.85 8.19 -9.95
N ILE A 503 -12.86 8.07 -9.06
CA ILE A 503 -11.93 6.94 -9.01
C ILE A 503 -12.64 5.76 -8.35
N THR A 504 -13.09 4.83 -9.17
CA THR A 504 -13.82 3.63 -8.73
C THR A 504 -12.90 2.43 -8.54
N GLY A 505 -13.42 1.38 -7.88
CA GLY A 505 -12.69 0.14 -7.60
C GLY A 505 -12.10 0.07 -6.19
N THR A 506 -11.38 -1.01 -5.90
CA THR A 506 -10.76 -1.28 -4.60
C THR A 506 -9.24 -1.15 -4.65
N ALA A 507 -8.61 -0.97 -3.48
CA ALA A 507 -7.14 -0.97 -3.37
C ALA A 507 -6.51 -2.19 -4.05
N GLU A 508 -7.09 -3.38 -3.82
CA GLU A 508 -6.65 -4.67 -4.41
C GLU A 508 -6.72 -4.66 -5.95
N GLN A 509 -7.77 -4.09 -6.54
CA GLN A 509 -7.89 -3.98 -7.99
C GLN A 509 -6.80 -3.07 -8.57
N TRP A 510 -6.50 -1.96 -7.90
CA TRP A 510 -5.48 -1.01 -8.35
C TRP A 510 -4.05 -1.50 -8.12
N THR A 511 -3.78 -2.22 -7.02
CA THR A 511 -2.47 -2.88 -6.82
C THR A 511 -2.25 -4.01 -7.83
N ASN A 512 -3.26 -4.82 -8.15
CA ASN A 512 -3.20 -5.82 -9.21
C ASN A 512 -2.88 -5.19 -10.57
N ARG A 513 -3.57 -4.08 -10.91
CA ARG A 513 -3.35 -3.34 -12.15
C ARG A 513 -1.95 -2.73 -12.22
N LEU A 514 -1.46 -2.15 -11.13
CA LEU A 514 -0.10 -1.61 -11.04
C LEU A 514 0.92 -2.71 -11.29
N ALA A 515 0.80 -3.82 -10.57
CA ALA A 515 1.73 -4.93 -10.67
C ALA A 515 1.79 -5.47 -12.13
N LEU A 516 0.64 -5.63 -12.80
CA LEU A 516 0.57 -6.04 -14.20
C LEU A 516 1.17 -5.02 -15.18
N ALA A 517 0.99 -3.73 -14.93
CA ALA A 517 1.59 -2.69 -15.75
C ALA A 517 3.12 -2.69 -15.59
N LEU A 518 3.61 -2.79 -14.35
CA LEU A 518 5.03 -2.82 -14.01
C LEU A 518 5.76 -4.02 -14.60
N ASP A 519 5.14 -5.21 -14.58
CA ASP A 519 5.70 -6.43 -15.17
C ASP A 519 6.06 -6.24 -16.66
N ARG A 520 5.39 -5.30 -17.34
CA ARG A 520 5.67 -4.90 -18.73
C ARG A 520 6.51 -3.63 -18.88
N ALA A 521 6.59 -2.81 -17.83
CA ALA A 521 7.17 -1.48 -17.87
C ALA A 521 8.63 -1.42 -17.40
N TRP A 522 9.18 -2.52 -16.87
CA TRP A 522 10.61 -2.58 -16.51
C TRP A 522 11.51 -2.54 -17.74
N THR A 523 12.55 -1.70 -17.67
CA THR A 523 13.69 -1.68 -18.61
C THR A 523 14.97 -2.14 -17.95
#